data_AF-K9BIK4-F1
#
_entry.id   AF-K9BIK4-F1
#
_cell.length_a   1.000
_cell.length_b   1.000
_cell.length_c   1.000
_cell.angle_alpha   90.00
_cell.angle_beta   90.00
_cell.angle_gamma   90.00
#
_symmetry.space_group_name_H-M   'P 1'
#
loop_
_entity.id
_entity.type
_entity.pdbx_description
1 polymer ?
#
loop_
_entity_poly.entity_id
_entity_poly.type
_entity_poly.pdbx_seq_one_letter_code
_entity_poly.pdbx_strand_id
1 'polypeptide(L)'
;MTVRIFSLRGCHLITFFARTQVAKQFRKWVLGILDKESKPKQPQLETRIKINNRQIAELKAIVDRRCEGSVKKRTEMWHRHHQHFKVSSYKDLLAIHFNDSVTFLEKMTLRSQSEESNIRNLALHMIWISQWWNEFGNAMCQLNPGMSYGIHEHFNSGAYEAKLLLGERAYTSLFQIAQTHNWQKESLDIHGLIGRLMNMDKKFSNLLTLNGID
;
A
#
# COMPACT_ATOMS: atom_id res chain seq x y z
N MET A 1 19.58 41.25 3.12
CA MET A 1 18.28 40.63 2.77
C MET A 1 17.45 41.68 2.03
N THR A 2 17.03 41.40 0.79
CA THR A 2 16.24 42.36 0.00
C THR A 2 14.75 42.16 0.30
N VAL A 3 14.17 43.06 1.10
CA VAL A 3 12.76 42.98 1.49
C VAL A 3 11.89 43.44 0.32
N ARG A 4 11.05 42.55 -0.21
CA ARG A 4 10.01 42.92 -1.19
C ARG A 4 8.82 43.52 -0.45
N ILE A 5 8.60 44.82 -0.63
CA ILE A 5 7.57 45.58 0.11
C ILE A 5 6.18 45.40 -0.53
N PHE A 6 6.08 45.21 -1.85
CA PHE A 6 4.79 45.07 -2.57
C PHE A 6 4.79 43.92 -3.59
N SER A 7 3.60 43.33 -3.80
CA SER A 7 3.32 42.45 -4.94
C SER A 7 3.09 43.26 -6.22
N LEU A 8 3.15 42.63 -7.40
CA LEU A 8 2.88 43.31 -8.68
C LEU A 8 1.49 43.96 -8.72
N ARG A 9 0.48 43.31 -8.12
CA ARG A 9 -0.87 43.87 -7.98
C ARG A 9 -0.90 45.07 -7.02
N GLY A 10 -0.23 44.97 -5.87
CA GLY A 10 -0.12 46.09 -4.91
C GLY A 10 0.63 47.29 -5.49
N CYS A 11 1.71 47.04 -6.23
CA CYS A 11 2.47 48.06 -6.92
C CYS A 11 1.62 48.78 -7.99
N HIS A 12 0.84 48.01 -8.77
CA HIS A 12 -0.10 48.59 -9.75
C HIS A 12 -1.10 49.54 -9.09
N LEU A 13 -1.68 49.18 -7.94
CA LEU A 13 -2.66 50.01 -7.23
C LEU A 13 -2.04 51.32 -6.70
N ILE A 14 -0.86 51.26 -6.09
CA ILE A 14 -0.20 52.45 -5.53
C ILE A 14 0.14 53.47 -6.62
N THR A 15 0.46 52.99 -7.83
CA THR A 15 0.85 53.90 -8.92
C THR A 15 -0.28 54.79 -9.46
N PHE A 16 -1.53 54.57 -9.06
CA PHE A 16 -2.65 55.47 -9.37
C PHE A 16 -2.61 56.80 -8.59
N PHE A 17 -1.90 56.84 -7.45
CA PHE A 17 -1.73 58.07 -6.68
C PHE A 17 -0.71 59.03 -7.31
N ALA A 18 0.12 58.56 -8.27
CA ALA A 18 1.09 59.38 -8.98
C ALA A 18 0.60 59.75 -10.40
N ARG A 19 0.49 61.06 -10.67
CA ARG A 19 0.04 61.59 -11.99
C ARG A 19 1.18 61.84 -12.99
N THR A 20 2.31 61.15 -12.84
CA THR A 20 3.48 61.31 -13.73
C THR A 20 3.38 60.43 -14.98
N GLN A 21 4.04 60.84 -16.07
CA GLN A 21 4.12 60.03 -17.30
C GLN A 21 4.80 58.68 -17.06
N VAL A 22 5.82 58.67 -16.19
CA VAL A 22 6.53 57.45 -15.77
C VAL A 22 5.59 56.48 -15.08
N ALA A 23 4.75 56.94 -14.14
CA ALA A 23 3.77 56.09 -13.47
C ALA A 23 2.71 55.54 -14.44
N LYS A 24 2.37 56.28 -15.50
CA LYS A 24 1.43 55.83 -16.53
C LYS A 24 2.01 54.70 -17.38
N GLN A 25 3.28 54.80 -17.78
CA GLN A 25 3.97 53.72 -18.51
C GLN A 25 4.13 52.48 -17.64
N PHE A 26 4.52 52.69 -16.37
CA PHE A 26 4.65 51.61 -15.41
C PHE A 26 3.33 50.84 -15.20
N ARG A 27 2.19 51.53 -15.05
CA ARG A 27 0.86 50.90 -14.95
C ARG A 27 0.56 49.96 -16.12
N LYS A 28 0.82 50.42 -17.35
CA LYS A 28 0.61 49.61 -18.57
C LYS A 28 1.53 48.39 -18.60
N TRP A 29 2.80 48.58 -18.24
CA TRP A 29 3.78 47.50 -18.21
C TRP A 29 3.42 46.41 -17.19
N VAL A 30 3.01 46.82 -15.97
CA VAL A 30 2.59 45.86 -14.93
C VAL A 30 1.35 45.08 -15.36
N LEU A 31 0.38 45.71 -16.03
CA LEU A 31 -0.77 44.98 -16.59
C LEU A 31 -0.34 43.94 -17.62
N GLY A 32 0.59 44.27 -18.52
CA GLY A 32 1.13 43.29 -19.48
C GLY A 32 1.80 42.08 -18.81
N ILE A 33 2.48 42.29 -17.67
CA ILE A 33 3.05 41.19 -16.88
C ILE A 33 1.96 40.41 -16.15
N LEU A 34 1.01 41.09 -15.52
CA LEU A 34 -0.11 40.45 -14.84
C LEU A 34 -0.95 39.62 -15.80
N ASP A 35 -1.18 40.08 -17.03
CA ASP A 35 -1.88 39.35 -18.09
C ASP A 35 -1.06 38.13 -18.56
N LYS A 36 0.27 38.26 -18.63
CA LYS A 36 1.16 37.14 -18.98
C LYS A 36 1.20 36.06 -17.90
N GLU A 37 1.18 36.45 -16.62
CA GLU A 37 1.19 35.53 -15.47
C GLU A 37 -0.21 35.02 -15.10
N SER A 38 -1.28 35.75 -15.44
CA SER A 38 -2.67 35.35 -15.17
C SER A 38 -3.30 34.53 -16.28
N LYS A 39 -2.76 34.58 -17.50
CA LYS A 39 -3.03 33.52 -18.48
C LYS A 39 -2.61 32.20 -17.82
N PRO A 40 -3.53 31.23 -17.68
CA PRO A 40 -3.11 29.92 -17.23
C PRO A 40 -2.02 29.48 -18.22
N LYS A 41 -0.80 29.21 -17.70
CA LYS A 41 0.13 28.32 -18.42
C LYS A 41 -0.76 27.15 -18.83
N GLN A 42 -0.97 26.93 -20.12
CA GLN A 42 -1.70 25.76 -20.59
C GLN A 42 -0.69 24.61 -20.62
N PRO A 43 -0.72 23.64 -19.69
CA PRO A 43 -0.14 22.34 -19.97
C PRO A 43 -1.26 21.35 -20.28
N GLN A 44 -2.24 21.68 -21.13
CA GLN A 44 -3.50 20.90 -21.19
C GLN A 44 -4.18 20.81 -22.56
N LEU A 45 -3.44 20.52 -23.63
CA LEU A 45 -4.04 19.92 -24.83
C LEU A 45 -3.31 18.64 -25.27
N GLU A 46 -1.99 18.55 -25.09
CA GLU A 46 -1.22 17.31 -25.34
C GLU A 46 -1.38 16.27 -24.21
N THR A 47 -1.90 16.67 -23.05
CA THR A 47 -1.90 15.90 -21.80
C THR A 47 -3.06 14.91 -21.68
N ARG A 48 -4.07 14.95 -22.56
CA ARG A 48 -5.24 14.06 -22.52
C ARG A 48 -5.20 12.96 -23.58
N ILE A 49 -4.10 12.80 -24.30
CA ILE A 49 -3.95 11.68 -25.22
C ILE A 49 -3.82 10.41 -24.37
N LYS A 50 -4.81 9.52 -24.45
CA LYS A 50 -4.75 8.20 -23.82
C LYS A 50 -3.72 7.33 -24.54
N ILE A 51 -3.18 6.34 -23.85
CA ILE A 51 -2.29 5.36 -24.45
C ILE A 51 -2.98 4.62 -25.62
N ASN A 52 -2.22 4.32 -26.66
CA ASN A 52 -2.71 3.60 -27.84
C ASN A 52 -2.79 2.08 -27.58
N ASN A 53 -3.45 1.34 -28.49
CA ASN A 53 -3.61 -0.11 -28.35
C ASN A 53 -2.28 -0.89 -28.26
N ARG A 54 -1.22 -0.39 -28.90
CA ARG A 54 0.12 -0.99 -28.84
C ARG A 54 0.73 -0.84 -27.44
N GLN A 55 0.64 0.36 -26.86
CA GLN A 55 1.08 0.65 -25.50
C GLN A 55 0.29 -0.14 -24.45
N ILE A 56 -1.03 -0.30 -24.65
CA ILE A 56 -1.88 -1.16 -23.81
C ILE A 56 -1.39 -2.61 -23.85
N ALA A 57 -1.09 -3.13 -25.05
CA ALA A 57 -0.58 -4.49 -25.21
C ALA A 57 0.79 -4.68 -24.56
N GLU A 58 1.65 -3.67 -24.63
CA GLU A 58 2.98 -3.68 -24.01
C GLU A 58 2.91 -3.74 -22.48
N LEU A 59 2.10 -2.88 -21.85
CA LEU A 59 1.87 -2.93 -20.40
C LEU A 59 1.33 -4.30 -19.96
N LYS A 60 0.40 -4.87 -20.75
CA LYS A 60 -0.14 -6.20 -20.50
C LYS A 60 0.94 -7.29 -20.61
N ALA A 61 1.80 -7.23 -21.63
CA ALA A 61 2.88 -8.18 -21.82
C ALA A 61 3.90 -8.13 -20.66
N ILE A 62 4.22 -6.95 -20.14
CA ILE A 62 5.09 -6.81 -18.96
C ILE A 62 4.48 -7.49 -17.74
N VAL A 63 3.19 -7.24 -17.48
CA VAL A 63 2.48 -7.87 -16.35
C VAL A 63 2.41 -9.38 -16.53
N ASP A 64 2.00 -9.88 -17.69
CA ASP A 64 1.88 -11.32 -17.92
C ASP A 64 3.23 -12.05 -17.80
N ARG A 65 4.33 -11.43 -18.28
CA ARG A 65 5.70 -11.93 -18.08
C ARG A 65 6.08 -12.00 -16.60
N ARG A 66 5.81 -10.94 -15.83
CA ARG A 66 6.20 -10.86 -14.40
C ARG A 66 5.32 -11.69 -13.47
N CYS A 67 4.09 -11.97 -13.88
CA CYS A 67 3.16 -12.74 -13.07
C CYS A 67 3.40 -14.25 -13.13
N GLU A 68 4.11 -14.76 -14.14
CA GLU A 68 4.39 -16.20 -14.30
C GLU A 68 3.10 -17.05 -14.21
N GLY A 69 1.98 -16.52 -14.71
CA GLY A 69 0.66 -17.15 -14.63
C GLY A 69 -0.10 -16.98 -13.31
N SER A 70 0.50 -16.40 -12.26
CA SER A 70 -0.16 -16.15 -10.98
C SER A 70 -1.21 -15.04 -11.09
N VAL A 71 -2.47 -15.41 -10.90
CA VAL A 71 -3.60 -14.46 -10.86
C VAL A 71 -3.46 -13.47 -9.70
N LYS A 72 -2.92 -13.90 -8.55
CA LYS A 72 -2.68 -13.03 -7.39
C LYS A 72 -1.66 -11.93 -7.70
N LYS A 73 -0.50 -12.30 -8.26
CA LYS A 73 0.53 -11.34 -8.67
C LYS A 73 -0.05 -10.35 -9.69
N ARG A 74 -0.84 -10.82 -10.65
CA ARG A 74 -1.49 -9.96 -11.67
C ARG A 74 -2.42 -8.94 -11.04
N THR A 75 -3.30 -9.37 -10.16
CA THR A 75 -4.25 -8.48 -9.47
C THR A 75 -3.50 -7.44 -8.63
N GLU A 76 -2.46 -7.85 -7.91
CA GLU A 76 -1.63 -6.95 -7.10
C GLU A 76 -0.89 -5.90 -7.96
N MET A 77 -0.27 -6.33 -9.06
CA MET A 77 0.41 -5.43 -9.98
C MET A 77 -0.54 -4.36 -10.52
N TRP A 78 -1.73 -4.75 -10.97
CA TRP A 78 -2.73 -3.80 -11.47
C TRP A 78 -3.29 -2.91 -10.37
N HIS A 79 -3.57 -3.45 -9.19
CA HIS A 79 -4.06 -2.66 -8.06
C HIS A 79 -3.06 -1.56 -7.68
N ARG A 80 -1.79 -1.91 -7.50
CA ARG A 80 -0.72 -0.95 -7.18
C ARG A 80 -0.52 0.07 -8.30
N HIS A 81 -0.60 -0.37 -9.55
CA HIS A 81 -0.51 0.52 -10.72
C HIS A 81 -1.64 1.54 -10.73
N HIS A 82 -2.89 1.09 -10.62
CA HIS A 82 -4.06 1.95 -10.57
C HIS A 82 -4.00 2.95 -9.42
N GLN A 83 -3.52 2.52 -8.24
CA GLN A 83 -3.33 3.40 -7.09
C GLN A 83 -2.22 4.44 -7.32
N HIS A 84 -1.09 4.05 -7.93
CA HIS A 84 0.04 4.94 -8.19
C HIS A 84 -0.32 6.03 -9.21
N PHE A 85 -0.95 5.65 -10.32
CA PHE A 85 -1.34 6.57 -11.39
C PHE A 85 -2.72 7.20 -11.20
N LYS A 86 -3.45 6.81 -10.15
CA LYS A 86 -4.82 7.27 -9.84
C LYS A 86 -5.78 7.10 -11.01
N VAL A 87 -5.71 5.94 -11.68
CA VAL A 87 -6.56 5.59 -12.82
C VAL A 87 -7.51 4.46 -12.44
N SER A 88 -8.75 4.51 -12.93
CA SER A 88 -9.72 3.41 -12.73
C SER A 88 -9.36 2.17 -13.53
N SER A 89 -8.65 2.36 -14.65
CA SER A 89 -8.18 1.30 -15.53
C SER A 89 -6.88 1.73 -16.16
N TYR A 90 -5.93 0.81 -16.33
CA TYR A 90 -4.70 1.05 -17.08
C TYR A 90 -4.95 1.53 -18.52
N LYS A 91 -6.12 1.24 -19.11
CA LYS A 91 -6.52 1.74 -20.44
C LYS A 91 -6.78 3.25 -20.46
N ASP A 92 -7.09 3.84 -19.31
CA ASP A 92 -7.33 5.28 -19.15
C ASP A 92 -6.04 6.06 -18.85
N LEU A 93 -4.90 5.38 -18.84
CA LEU A 93 -3.60 6.00 -18.64
C LEU A 93 -3.30 7.01 -19.75
N LEU A 94 -2.81 8.18 -19.36
CA LEU A 94 -2.34 9.21 -20.28
C LEU A 94 -1.00 8.78 -20.89
N ALA A 95 -0.82 9.05 -22.18
CA ALA A 95 0.39 8.70 -22.93
C ALA A 95 1.66 9.27 -22.31
N ILE A 96 1.56 10.43 -21.64
CA ILE A 96 2.66 11.05 -20.89
C ILE A 96 3.21 10.17 -19.77
N HIS A 97 2.38 9.31 -19.17
CA HIS A 97 2.75 8.43 -18.07
C HIS A 97 3.12 7.03 -18.55
N PHE A 98 3.19 6.79 -19.86
CA PHE A 98 3.47 5.48 -20.41
C PHE A 98 4.84 4.96 -19.97
N ASN A 99 5.90 5.75 -20.12
CA ASN A 99 7.26 5.35 -19.76
C ASN A 99 7.42 5.16 -18.24
N ASP A 100 6.78 6.01 -17.45
CA ASP A 100 6.74 5.88 -15.99
C ASP A 100 6.01 4.61 -15.57
N SER A 101 4.91 4.28 -16.26
CA SER A 101 4.14 3.06 -16.05
C SER A 101 4.95 1.80 -16.37
N VAL A 102 5.68 1.78 -17.48
CA VAL A 102 6.60 0.69 -17.82
C VAL A 102 7.65 0.53 -16.71
N THR A 103 8.33 1.62 -16.36
CA THR A 103 9.37 1.63 -15.33
C THR A 103 8.83 1.15 -13.98
N PHE A 104 7.64 1.59 -13.59
CA PHE A 104 6.98 1.19 -12.35
C PHE A 104 6.66 -0.30 -12.34
N LEU A 105 6.04 -0.82 -13.41
CA LEU A 105 5.70 -2.23 -13.55
C LEU A 105 6.93 -3.12 -13.63
N GLU A 106 8.09 -2.64 -14.08
CA GLU A 106 9.34 -3.39 -14.11
C GLU A 106 10.09 -3.37 -12.77
N LYS A 107 10.08 -2.23 -12.06
CA LYS A 107 10.84 -2.07 -10.82
C LYS A 107 10.08 -2.46 -9.56
N MET A 108 8.74 -2.55 -9.61
CA MET A 108 7.97 -2.87 -8.41
C MET A 108 8.40 -4.21 -7.82
N THR A 109 8.47 -4.28 -6.50
CA THR A 109 8.83 -5.51 -5.79
C THR A 109 7.59 -6.37 -5.60
N LEU A 110 7.64 -7.59 -6.10
CA LEU A 110 6.65 -8.62 -5.86
C LEU A 110 7.29 -9.65 -4.93
N ARG A 111 6.57 -10.04 -3.89
CA ARG A 111 7.02 -11.11 -3.01
C ARG A 111 7.04 -12.42 -3.78
N SER A 112 8.07 -13.23 -3.57
CA SER A 112 8.10 -14.60 -4.03
C SER A 112 7.00 -15.41 -3.34
N GLN A 113 6.62 -16.52 -3.95
CA GLN A 113 5.64 -17.43 -3.38
C GLN A 113 6.11 -18.02 -2.03
N SER A 114 7.43 -18.24 -1.89
CA SER A 114 8.04 -18.69 -0.64
C SER A 114 7.98 -17.62 0.45
N GLU A 115 8.30 -16.36 0.14
CA GLU A 115 8.19 -15.26 1.11
C GLU A 115 6.76 -15.03 1.58
N GLU A 116 5.77 -15.12 0.67
CA GLU A 116 4.35 -15.02 1.05
C GLU A 116 3.94 -16.17 2.00
N SER A 117 4.45 -17.39 1.77
CA SER A 117 4.22 -18.52 2.67
C SER A 117 4.87 -18.32 4.03
N ASN A 118 6.14 -17.92 4.06
CA ASN A 118 6.89 -17.72 5.30
C ASN A 118 6.23 -16.67 6.20
N ILE A 119 5.81 -15.53 5.62
CA ILE A 119 5.11 -14.47 6.35
C ILE A 119 3.77 -14.99 6.89
N ARG A 120 3.06 -15.77 6.09
CA ARG A 120 1.78 -16.38 6.51
C ARG A 120 2.01 -17.35 7.67
N ASN A 121 2.99 -18.23 7.61
CA ASN A 121 3.32 -19.16 8.70
C ASN A 121 3.70 -18.41 9.98
N LEU A 122 4.53 -17.38 9.87
CA LEU A 122 4.88 -16.54 11.00
C LEU A 122 3.64 -15.92 11.64
N ALA A 123 2.73 -15.37 10.82
CA ALA A 123 1.48 -14.80 11.30
C ALA A 123 0.58 -15.85 12.00
N LEU A 124 0.53 -17.08 11.48
CA LEU A 124 -0.16 -18.20 12.14
C LEU A 124 0.41 -18.47 13.53
N HIS A 125 1.74 -18.59 13.65
CA HIS A 125 2.40 -18.83 14.94
C HIS A 125 2.16 -17.70 15.94
N MET A 126 2.23 -16.43 15.48
CA MET A 126 2.00 -15.28 16.36
C MET A 126 0.60 -15.28 16.96
N ILE A 127 -0.43 -15.60 16.16
CA ILE A 127 -1.80 -15.73 16.66
C ILE A 127 -1.90 -16.90 17.63
N TRP A 128 -1.34 -18.05 17.26
CA TRP A 128 -1.44 -19.27 18.08
C TRP A 128 -0.79 -19.09 19.46
N ILE A 129 0.42 -18.53 19.51
CA ILE A 129 1.13 -18.27 20.77
C ILE A 129 0.40 -17.20 21.61
N SER A 130 -0.17 -16.18 20.97
CA SER A 130 -0.99 -15.19 21.67
C SER A 130 -2.24 -15.81 22.31
N GLN A 131 -2.92 -16.73 21.62
CA GLN A 131 -4.07 -17.42 22.20
C GLN A 131 -3.66 -18.37 23.34
N TRP A 132 -2.56 -19.10 23.18
CA TRP A 132 -1.99 -19.88 24.28
C TRP A 132 -1.66 -18.99 25.49
N TRP A 133 -1.09 -17.82 25.27
CA TRP A 133 -0.79 -16.88 26.35
C TRP A 133 -2.05 -16.33 27.04
N ASN A 134 -3.18 -16.21 26.34
CA ASN A 134 -4.43 -15.82 27.00
C ASN A 134 -4.89 -16.87 28.02
N GLU A 135 -4.62 -18.15 27.77
CA GLU A 135 -4.98 -19.26 28.67
C GLU A 135 -3.99 -19.41 29.83
N PHE A 136 -2.68 -19.40 29.53
CA PHE A 136 -1.63 -19.74 30.52
C PHE A 136 -0.83 -18.54 31.02
N GLY A 137 -1.01 -17.37 30.43
CA GLY A 137 -0.24 -16.16 30.72
C GLY A 137 -0.35 -15.78 32.19
N ASN A 138 -1.54 -15.83 32.79
CA ASN A 138 -1.74 -15.52 34.21
C ASN A 138 -0.90 -16.41 35.15
N ALA A 139 -0.76 -17.70 34.84
CA ALA A 139 0.09 -18.60 35.62
C ALA A 139 1.58 -18.26 35.43
N MET A 140 1.99 -17.96 34.20
CA MET A 140 3.36 -17.50 33.90
C MET A 140 3.68 -16.16 34.58
N CYS A 141 2.70 -15.27 34.71
CA CYS A 141 2.82 -14.01 35.43
C CYS A 141 3.14 -14.23 36.92
N GLN A 142 2.54 -15.25 37.54
CA GLN A 142 2.81 -15.58 38.95
C GLN A 142 4.23 -16.11 39.14
N LEU A 143 4.81 -16.78 38.14
CA LEU A 143 6.19 -17.29 38.19
C LEU A 143 7.23 -16.17 38.04
N ASN A 144 7.00 -15.24 37.12
CA ASN A 144 7.91 -14.11 36.90
C ASN A 144 7.13 -12.83 36.53
N PRO A 145 6.71 -12.04 37.53
CA PRO A 145 5.95 -10.81 37.31
C PRO A 145 6.74 -9.75 36.54
N GLY A 146 8.07 -9.71 36.70
CA GLY A 146 8.92 -8.71 36.05
C GLY A 146 8.99 -8.87 34.53
N MET A 147 8.86 -10.10 34.03
CA MET A 147 8.89 -10.39 32.59
C MET A 147 7.49 -10.41 31.95
N SER A 148 6.45 -10.62 32.75
CA SER A 148 5.05 -10.78 32.34
C SER A 148 4.55 -9.70 31.38
N TYR A 149 4.74 -8.43 31.75
CA TYR A 149 4.21 -7.31 30.97
C TYR A 149 4.78 -7.28 29.55
N GLY A 150 6.12 -7.43 29.42
CA GLY A 150 6.78 -7.42 28.12
C GLY A 150 6.37 -8.59 27.23
N ILE A 151 6.24 -9.80 27.80
CA ILE A 151 5.77 -10.97 27.03
C ILE A 151 4.34 -10.74 26.53
N HIS A 152 3.45 -10.28 27.41
CA HIS A 152 2.06 -9.99 27.06
C HIS A 152 1.97 -8.95 25.94
N GLU A 153 2.76 -7.87 26.02
CA GLU A 153 2.81 -6.84 24.99
C GLU A 153 3.30 -7.38 23.65
N HIS A 154 4.37 -8.18 23.63
CA HIS A 154 4.89 -8.76 22.39
C HIS A 154 3.91 -9.72 21.72
N PHE A 155 3.22 -10.55 22.50
CA PHE A 155 2.25 -11.49 21.94
C PHE A 155 0.99 -10.79 21.43
N ASN A 156 0.46 -9.80 22.15
CA ASN A 156 -0.69 -9.03 21.66
C ASN A 156 -0.35 -8.18 20.44
N SER A 157 0.78 -7.46 20.49
CA SER A 157 1.24 -6.64 19.35
C SER A 157 1.53 -7.50 18.13
N GLY A 158 2.24 -8.62 18.31
CA GLY A 158 2.53 -9.52 17.20
C GLY A 158 1.30 -10.23 16.62
N ALA A 159 0.31 -10.58 17.46
CA ALA A 159 -0.97 -11.11 16.96
C ALA A 159 -1.79 -10.05 16.20
N TYR A 160 -1.71 -8.79 16.63
CA TYR A 160 -2.33 -7.68 15.90
C TYR A 160 -1.70 -7.49 14.52
N GLU A 161 -0.37 -7.47 14.42
CA GLU A 161 0.33 -7.37 13.13
C GLU A 161 0.04 -8.59 12.24
N ALA A 162 -0.01 -9.79 12.82
CA ALA A 162 -0.40 -11.01 12.11
C ALA A 162 -1.82 -10.93 11.54
N LYS A 163 -2.77 -10.32 12.28
CA LYS A 163 -4.13 -10.07 11.80
C LYS A 163 -4.13 -9.17 10.56
N LEU A 164 -3.33 -8.10 10.56
CA LEU A 164 -3.22 -7.19 9.41
C LEU A 164 -2.68 -7.92 8.16
N LEU A 165 -1.71 -8.83 8.35
CA LEU A 165 -1.10 -9.59 7.26
C LEU A 165 -2.01 -10.68 6.68
N LEU A 166 -2.80 -11.36 7.52
CA LEU A 166 -3.70 -12.44 7.09
C LEU A 166 -5.04 -11.93 6.56
N GLY A 167 -5.48 -10.76 7.03
CA GLY A 167 -6.79 -10.18 6.77
C GLY A 167 -7.89 -10.78 7.65
N GLU A 168 -8.98 -10.03 7.79
CA GLU A 168 -10.05 -10.30 8.78
C GLU A 168 -10.62 -11.72 8.69
N ARG A 169 -10.90 -12.19 7.47
CA ARG A 169 -11.53 -13.51 7.27
C ARG A 169 -10.66 -14.65 7.77
N ALA A 170 -9.38 -14.66 7.38
CA ALA A 170 -8.45 -15.72 7.76
C ALA A 170 -8.17 -15.70 9.26
N TYR A 171 -8.02 -14.50 9.83
CA TYR A 171 -7.88 -14.30 11.27
C TYR A 171 -9.06 -14.89 12.05
N THR A 172 -10.30 -14.58 11.66
CA THR A 172 -11.50 -15.06 12.40
C THR A 172 -11.58 -16.58 12.43
N SER A 173 -11.29 -17.26 11.32
CA SER A 173 -11.27 -18.73 11.28
C SER A 173 -10.19 -19.32 12.20
N LEU A 174 -9.00 -18.74 12.21
CA LEU A 174 -7.89 -19.15 13.08
C LEU A 174 -8.21 -18.95 14.55
N PHE A 175 -8.74 -17.78 14.86
CA PHE A 175 -9.10 -17.41 16.22
C PHE A 175 -10.18 -18.35 16.78
N GLN A 176 -11.17 -18.71 15.97
CA GLN A 176 -12.20 -19.68 16.36
C GLN A 176 -11.60 -21.06 16.67
N ILE A 177 -10.66 -21.54 15.85
CA ILE A 177 -9.98 -22.83 16.12
C ILE A 177 -9.20 -22.77 17.41
N ALA A 178 -8.44 -21.70 17.62
CA ALA A 178 -7.63 -21.51 18.82
C ALA A 178 -8.49 -21.45 20.09
N GLN A 179 -9.67 -20.82 20.04
CA GLN A 179 -10.62 -20.80 21.16
C GLN A 179 -11.18 -22.17 21.51
N THR A 180 -11.40 -23.03 20.51
CA THR A 180 -11.93 -24.39 20.71
C THR A 180 -10.83 -25.43 20.97
N HIS A 181 -9.56 -25.04 20.88
CA HIS A 181 -8.43 -25.95 21.02
C HIS A 181 -8.24 -26.37 22.47
N ASN A 182 -8.13 -27.68 22.71
CA ASN A 182 -7.79 -28.18 24.03
C ASN A 182 -6.27 -28.16 24.22
N TRP A 183 -5.76 -27.05 24.74
CA TRP A 183 -4.34 -26.81 24.95
C TRP A 183 -3.62 -27.81 25.87
N GLN A 184 -4.35 -28.62 26.64
CA GLN A 184 -3.76 -29.61 27.55
C GLN A 184 -3.67 -31.02 26.95
N LYS A 185 -4.54 -31.34 25.99
CA LYS A 185 -4.72 -32.72 25.50
C LYS A 185 -4.41 -32.89 24.02
N GLU A 186 -4.48 -31.83 23.24
CA GLU A 186 -4.24 -31.87 21.80
C GLU A 186 -2.80 -31.44 21.50
N SER A 187 -2.20 -32.04 20.45
CA SER A 187 -0.82 -31.71 20.11
C SER A 187 -0.69 -30.26 19.61
N LEU A 188 0.43 -29.64 19.98
CA LEU A 188 0.88 -28.32 19.51
C LEU A 188 1.53 -28.37 18.12
N ASP A 189 1.48 -29.53 17.45
CA ASP A 189 2.09 -29.72 16.15
C ASP A 189 1.40 -28.85 15.09
N ILE A 190 2.23 -28.16 14.30
CA ILE A 190 1.81 -27.32 13.20
C ILE A 190 1.02 -28.10 12.14
N HIS A 191 1.33 -29.38 11.91
CA HIS A 191 0.58 -30.22 10.97
C HIS A 191 -0.83 -30.50 11.48
N GLY A 192 -1.01 -30.77 12.78
CA GLY A 192 -2.32 -30.90 13.42
C GLY A 192 -3.15 -29.60 13.36
N LEU A 193 -2.50 -28.45 13.53
CA LEU A 193 -3.15 -27.14 13.38
C LEU A 193 -3.58 -26.87 11.93
N ILE A 194 -2.67 -27.06 10.97
CA ILE A 194 -2.94 -26.86 9.53
C ILE A 194 -4.03 -27.81 9.05
N GLY A 195 -4.03 -29.08 9.49
CA GLY A 195 -5.07 -30.05 9.16
C GLY A 195 -6.46 -29.60 9.61
N ARG A 196 -6.59 -29.05 10.83
CA ARG A 196 -7.86 -28.50 11.33
C ARG A 196 -8.31 -27.25 10.58
N LEU A 197 -7.37 -26.38 10.22
CA LEU A 197 -7.64 -25.22 9.37
C LEU A 197 -8.17 -25.63 7.99
N MET A 198 -7.56 -26.64 7.38
CA MET A 198 -7.99 -27.18 6.09
C MET A 198 -9.41 -27.79 6.14
N ASN A 199 -9.77 -28.42 7.26
CA ASN A 199 -11.12 -28.95 7.46
C ASN A 199 -12.18 -27.83 7.59
N MET A 200 -11.81 -26.66 8.11
CA MET A 200 -12.72 -25.51 8.20
C MET A 200 -12.83 -24.68 6.91
N ASP A 201 -11.73 -24.47 6.19
CA ASP A 201 -11.76 -23.83 4.87
C ASP A 201 -10.72 -24.45 3.94
N LYS A 202 -11.19 -25.04 2.84
CA LYS A 202 -10.35 -25.65 1.80
C LYS A 202 -9.35 -24.68 1.19
N LYS A 203 -9.51 -23.35 1.32
CA LYS A 203 -8.52 -22.35 0.87
C LYS A 203 -7.20 -22.40 1.63
N PHE A 204 -7.20 -23.02 2.82
CA PHE A 204 -6.00 -23.31 3.58
C PHE A 204 -5.23 -24.54 3.06
N SER A 205 -5.72 -25.26 2.04
CA SER A 205 -5.00 -26.40 1.43
C SER A 205 -3.65 -26.01 0.80
N ASN A 206 -3.52 -24.75 0.37
CA ASN A 206 -2.27 -24.21 -0.13
C ASN A 206 -1.19 -24.05 0.96
N LEU A 207 -1.52 -24.24 2.25
CA LEU A 207 -0.57 -24.11 3.36
C LEU A 207 0.46 -25.25 3.41
N LEU A 208 0.09 -26.48 3.05
CA LEU A 208 1.01 -27.62 3.05
C LEU A 208 1.93 -27.60 1.82
N THR A 209 1.35 -27.33 0.65
CA THR A 209 2.05 -27.29 -0.65
C THR A 209 3.09 -26.18 -0.76
N LEU A 210 2.93 -25.08 -0.01
CA LEU A 210 3.87 -23.96 -0.03
C LEU A 210 5.09 -24.13 0.89
N ASN A 211 5.04 -25.10 1.81
CA ASN A 211 6.11 -25.34 2.77
C ASN A 211 7.02 -26.52 2.40
N GLY A 212 6.74 -27.22 1.28
CA GLY A 212 7.53 -28.37 0.86
C GLY A 212 7.56 -29.49 1.90
N ILE A 213 6.52 -29.58 2.74
CA ILE A 213 6.38 -30.64 3.72
C ILE A 213 5.33 -31.61 3.17
N ASP A 214 5.79 -32.44 2.24
CA ASP A 214 5.24 -33.78 2.05
C ASP A 214 5.80 -34.70 3.14
#